data_AF-A0A5C6ZFB2-F1
#
_entry.id   AF-A0A5C6ZFB2-F1
#
_cell.length_a   1.000
_cell.length_b   1.000
_cell.length_c   1.000
_cell.angle_alpha   90.00
_cell.angle_beta   90.00
_cell.angle_gamma   90.00
#
_symmetry.space_group_name_H-M   'P 1'
#
loop_
_entity.id
_entity.type
_entity.pdbx_description
1 polymer ?
#
loop_
_entity_poly.entity_id
_entity_poly.type
_entity_poly.pdbx_seq_one_letter_code
_entity_poly.pdbx_strand_id
1 'polypeptide(L)'
;MQKLKAAHLYRDELIPISGKLVERYNKCLKKLGLTETKLTNFSIDGIGWSPEIAMEKEESHYLCNGASNPHGIIISPIQQNKPVYMPYHTFDRDMMQLIFKNYADQIRDITRDSAICIDFDQKIDAFYEPLDVLKYHIIHINFHLMDNLYHQQQEQLQLIDTFKQGNNFIDEDLQGKILRSAQAYGDLRHRNLELPALDFSTSSFYTQAFGGVYVLRDFIAPIVIFQDLKWYKEAIKDTVHEVIIFHISQPELMAKLQDHLIISYDLEAIVKTKRYERIKKFMLAQYLKNTAHPIQVILNDSVLFKSYLNKLDLEPRKTVMSVERYLEKMETSNAFKISDIVDVDLFEALHEPHSSLPAKHQDLIWKLLVNVAPKDVLFLYWYDKQLFYKIYEPLDDSLKDWIIEIIKKNI
;
A
#
# COMPACT_ATOMS: atom_id res chain seq x y z
N MET A 1 -5.76 18.26 4.17
CA MET A 1 -4.94 17.68 3.07
C MET A 1 -4.34 18.67 2.06
N GLN A 2 -4.84 19.91 1.92
CA GLN A 2 -4.39 20.86 0.86
C GLN A 2 -2.88 21.13 0.84
N LYS A 3 -2.23 21.32 1.99
CA LYS A 3 -0.78 21.55 2.06
C LYS A 3 0.06 20.41 1.45
N LEU A 4 -0.34 19.15 1.66
CA LEU A 4 0.35 18.00 1.05
C LEU A 4 0.17 17.98 -0.48
N LYS A 5 -1.02 18.34 -0.98
CA LYS A 5 -1.27 18.47 -2.42
C LYS A 5 -0.38 19.56 -3.04
N ALA A 6 -0.32 20.73 -2.41
CA ALA A 6 0.55 21.83 -2.86
C ALA A 6 2.04 21.45 -2.82
N ALA A 7 2.43 20.53 -1.94
CA ALA A 7 3.79 20.02 -1.83
C ALA A 7 4.10 18.82 -2.75
N HIS A 8 3.16 18.37 -3.58
CA HIS A 8 3.27 17.16 -4.41
C HIS A 8 3.48 15.87 -3.60
N LEU A 9 3.01 15.83 -2.34
CA LEU A 9 3.16 14.69 -1.44
C LEU A 9 1.87 13.87 -1.28
N TYR A 10 0.78 14.26 -1.95
CA TYR A 10 -0.51 13.59 -1.86
C TYR A 10 -1.02 13.18 -3.24
N ARG A 11 -0.93 11.88 -3.53
CA ARG A 11 -1.51 11.27 -4.74
C ARG A 11 -1.11 11.97 -6.06
N ASP A 12 0.14 12.42 -6.14
CA ASP A 12 0.62 13.28 -7.24
C ASP A 12 0.79 12.53 -8.58
N GLU A 13 1.07 11.23 -8.52
CA GLU A 13 1.32 10.41 -9.70
C GLU A 13 0.10 9.69 -10.28
N LEU A 14 -1.12 10.11 -9.92
CA LEU A 14 -2.33 9.54 -10.52
C LEU A 14 -2.40 9.88 -12.01
N ILE A 15 -3.00 8.96 -12.78
CA ILE A 15 -3.14 9.07 -14.23
C ILE A 15 -4.51 9.65 -14.54
N PRO A 16 -4.61 10.81 -15.19
CA PRO A 16 -5.90 11.40 -15.54
C PRO A 16 -6.59 10.60 -16.65
N ILE A 17 -7.86 10.27 -16.43
CA ILE A 17 -8.72 9.50 -17.32
C ILE A 17 -9.89 10.39 -17.78
N SER A 18 -10.11 10.43 -19.10
CA SER A 18 -11.18 11.22 -19.71
C SER A 18 -11.59 10.65 -21.08
N GLY A 19 -12.73 11.12 -21.60
CA GLY A 19 -13.23 10.72 -22.92
C GLY A 19 -13.46 9.22 -23.04
N LYS A 20 -13.00 8.59 -24.13
CA LYS A 20 -13.20 7.15 -24.39
C LYS A 20 -12.62 6.23 -23.32
N LEU A 21 -11.61 6.68 -22.57
CA LEU A 21 -11.03 5.87 -21.50
C LEU A 21 -12.01 5.66 -20.33
N VAL A 22 -12.92 6.62 -20.10
CA VAL A 22 -13.99 6.48 -19.10
C VAL A 22 -14.94 5.35 -19.49
N GLU A 23 -15.32 5.28 -20.77
CA GLU A 23 -16.19 4.21 -21.28
C GLU A 23 -15.53 2.83 -21.11
N ARG A 24 -14.24 2.72 -21.45
CA ARG A 24 -13.47 1.47 -21.27
C ARG A 24 -13.40 1.06 -19.80
N TYR A 25 -13.12 2.01 -18.92
CA TYR A 25 -13.06 1.77 -17.49
C TYR A 25 -14.44 1.34 -16.94
N ASN A 26 -15.53 1.96 -17.41
CA ASN A 26 -16.89 1.57 -17.05
C ASN A 26 -17.27 0.15 -17.52
N LYS A 27 -16.79 -0.29 -18.69
CA LYS A 27 -16.92 -1.69 -19.12
C LYS A 27 -16.23 -2.65 -18.14
N CYS A 28 -15.03 -2.29 -17.67
CA CYS A 28 -14.34 -3.05 -16.64
C CYS A 28 -15.13 -3.11 -15.33
N LEU A 29 -15.64 -1.97 -14.84
CA LEU A 29 -16.49 -1.93 -13.64
C LEU A 29 -17.70 -2.87 -13.76
N LYS A 30 -18.43 -2.80 -14.89
CA LYS A 30 -19.56 -3.71 -15.16
C LYS A 30 -19.15 -5.18 -15.14
N LYS A 31 -18.03 -5.52 -15.76
CA LYS A 31 -17.50 -6.90 -15.78
C LYS A 31 -17.17 -7.40 -14.37
N LEU A 32 -16.67 -6.52 -13.51
CA LEU A 32 -16.39 -6.80 -12.10
C LEU A 32 -17.65 -6.80 -11.21
N GLY A 33 -18.85 -6.66 -11.78
CA GLY A 33 -20.11 -6.63 -11.01
C GLY A 33 -20.40 -5.29 -10.33
N LEU A 34 -19.65 -4.24 -10.67
CA LEU A 34 -19.79 -2.90 -10.11
C LEU A 34 -20.68 -2.02 -11.00
N THR A 35 -21.32 -1.03 -10.39
CA THR A 35 -22.02 0.02 -11.13
C THR A 35 -21.04 0.92 -11.88
N GLU A 36 -21.45 1.45 -13.03
CA GLU A 36 -20.65 2.46 -13.75
C GLU A 36 -20.48 3.73 -12.90
N THR A 37 -19.35 4.41 -13.07
CA THR A 37 -19.18 5.76 -12.55
C THR A 37 -19.94 6.76 -13.41
N LYS A 38 -20.51 7.79 -12.76
CA LYS A 38 -21.13 8.94 -13.43
C LYS A 38 -20.11 10.04 -13.77
N LEU A 39 -18.85 9.89 -13.33
CA LEU A 39 -17.80 10.87 -13.57
C LEU A 39 -17.37 10.88 -15.04
N THR A 40 -17.22 12.08 -15.59
CA THR A 40 -16.71 12.27 -16.96
C THR A 40 -15.19 12.39 -17.03
N ASN A 41 -14.56 12.59 -15.87
CA ASN A 41 -13.12 12.60 -15.67
C ASN A 41 -12.80 12.18 -14.23
N PHE A 42 -11.71 11.44 -14.06
CA PHE A 42 -11.19 10.99 -12.77
C PHE A 42 -9.73 10.59 -12.95
N SER A 43 -9.05 10.19 -11.87
CA SER A 43 -7.66 9.74 -11.95
C SER A 43 -7.51 8.33 -11.37
N ILE A 44 -6.62 7.52 -11.94
CA ILE A 44 -6.34 6.17 -11.46
C ILE A 44 -4.89 6.00 -11.03
N ASP A 45 -4.63 5.04 -10.16
CA ASP A 45 -3.29 4.63 -9.75
C ASP A 45 -2.74 3.46 -10.59
N GLY A 46 -1.62 2.87 -10.16
CA GLY A 46 -0.97 1.77 -10.87
C GLY A 46 -1.85 0.53 -11.05
N ILE A 47 -2.72 0.18 -10.10
CA ILE A 47 -3.61 -0.99 -10.18
C ILE A 47 -4.96 -0.68 -10.86
N GLY A 48 -5.22 0.61 -11.13
CA GLY A 48 -6.47 1.09 -11.71
C GLY A 48 -7.47 1.63 -10.69
N TRP A 49 -7.07 1.80 -9.43
CA TRP A 49 -7.94 2.36 -8.40
C TRP A 49 -8.02 3.89 -8.50
N SER A 50 -9.22 4.45 -8.34
CA SER A 50 -9.51 5.88 -8.38
C SER A 50 -10.03 6.37 -7.02
N PRO A 51 -9.43 7.42 -6.44
CA PRO A 51 -9.96 8.02 -5.22
C PRO A 51 -11.30 8.72 -5.43
N GLU A 52 -11.56 9.28 -6.62
CA GLU A 52 -12.82 9.94 -6.94
C GLU A 52 -13.97 8.93 -7.04
N ILE A 53 -13.73 7.79 -7.68
CA ILE A 53 -14.73 6.71 -7.77
C ILE A 53 -14.96 6.05 -6.41
N ALA A 54 -13.91 5.86 -5.62
CA ALA A 54 -14.05 5.37 -4.24
C ALA A 54 -14.95 6.28 -3.40
N MET A 55 -14.81 7.60 -3.58
CA MET A 55 -15.68 8.60 -2.93
C MET A 55 -17.11 8.56 -3.46
N GLU A 56 -17.30 8.48 -4.79
CA GLU A 56 -18.63 8.36 -5.41
C GLU A 56 -19.39 7.12 -4.92
N LYS A 57 -18.68 6.01 -4.72
CA LYS A 57 -19.26 4.72 -4.31
C LYS A 57 -19.33 4.53 -2.79
N GLU A 58 -18.78 5.46 -2.01
CA GLU A 58 -18.61 5.34 -0.56
C GLU A 58 -17.88 4.05 -0.12
N GLU A 59 -17.02 3.52 -0.99
CA GLU A 59 -16.27 2.27 -0.77
C GLU A 59 -14.81 2.49 -1.15
N SER A 60 -13.93 2.41 -0.15
CA SER A 60 -12.49 2.68 -0.32
C SER A 60 -11.81 1.63 -1.19
N HIS A 61 -12.20 0.36 -1.07
CA HIS A 61 -11.60 -0.75 -1.81
C HIS A 61 -12.59 -1.32 -2.83
N TYR A 62 -13.23 -0.47 -3.64
CA TYR A 62 -14.28 -0.90 -4.57
C TYR A 62 -13.81 -1.90 -5.65
N LEU A 63 -12.50 -2.03 -5.89
CA LEU A 63 -11.93 -3.06 -6.77
C LEU A 63 -11.77 -4.43 -6.08
N CYS A 64 -12.13 -4.53 -4.80
CA CYS A 64 -12.14 -5.78 -4.05
C CYS A 64 -13.60 -6.19 -3.79
N ASN A 65 -14.05 -7.26 -4.44
CA ASN A 65 -15.39 -7.81 -4.22
C ASN A 65 -15.38 -8.67 -2.95
N GLY A 66 -15.45 -8.01 -1.81
CA GLY A 66 -15.17 -8.63 -0.52
C GLY A 66 -13.66 -8.79 -0.28
N ALA A 67 -13.30 -9.40 0.84
CA ALA A 67 -11.91 -9.46 1.30
C ALA A 67 -11.04 -10.49 0.55
N SER A 68 -11.65 -11.45 -0.15
CA SER A 68 -10.93 -12.54 -0.84
C SER A 68 -10.70 -12.30 -2.34
N ASN A 69 -11.42 -11.35 -2.95
CA ASN A 69 -11.46 -11.19 -4.42
C ASN A 69 -10.98 -9.81 -4.85
N PRO A 70 -9.66 -9.53 -4.79
CA PRO A 70 -9.09 -8.31 -5.34
C PRO A 70 -9.03 -8.37 -6.87
N HIS A 71 -9.28 -7.23 -7.51
CA HIS A 71 -9.19 -7.07 -8.95
C HIS A 71 -8.33 -5.85 -9.32
N GLY A 72 -7.82 -5.84 -10.54
CA GLY A 72 -7.11 -4.72 -11.13
C GLY A 72 -7.73 -4.30 -12.45
N ILE A 73 -7.48 -3.06 -12.87
CA ILE A 73 -7.89 -2.55 -14.18
C ILE A 73 -6.68 -1.89 -14.84
N ILE A 74 -6.27 -2.42 -16.00
CA ILE A 74 -5.27 -1.78 -16.86
C ILE A 74 -5.97 -1.20 -18.08
N ILE A 75 -5.91 0.12 -18.22
CA ILE A 75 -6.44 0.86 -19.37
C ILE A 75 -5.36 1.62 -20.15
N SER A 76 -4.12 1.67 -19.65
CA SER A 76 -3.01 2.39 -20.29
C SER A 76 -1.65 1.80 -19.91
N PRO A 77 -0.66 1.78 -20.82
CA PRO A 77 0.70 1.36 -20.49
C PRO A 77 1.39 2.33 -19.51
N ILE A 78 0.88 3.56 -19.37
CA ILE A 78 1.42 4.56 -18.43
C ILE A 78 1.24 4.12 -16.96
N GLN A 79 0.38 3.14 -16.68
CA GLN A 79 0.27 2.51 -15.36
C GLN A 79 1.54 1.76 -14.94
N GLN A 80 2.44 1.45 -15.88
CA GLN A 80 3.73 0.86 -15.56
C GLN A 80 4.52 1.77 -14.60
N ASN A 81 5.06 1.18 -13.54
CA ASN A 81 5.81 1.86 -12.48
C ASN A 81 5.05 2.91 -11.68
N LYS A 82 3.74 3.08 -11.88
CA LYS A 82 2.94 3.99 -11.08
C LYS A 82 2.69 3.43 -9.68
N PRO A 83 2.63 4.29 -8.65
CA PRO A 83 2.35 3.85 -7.29
C PRO A 83 0.94 3.27 -7.19
N VAL A 84 0.78 2.29 -6.30
CA VAL A 84 -0.52 1.79 -5.85
C VAL A 84 -0.81 2.49 -4.52
N TYR A 85 -1.80 3.38 -4.49
CA TYR A 85 -2.05 4.24 -3.33
C TYR A 85 -2.94 3.58 -2.27
N MET A 86 -3.75 2.61 -2.69
CA MET A 86 -4.67 1.88 -1.82
C MET A 86 -4.48 0.36 -1.99
N PRO A 87 -3.27 -0.18 -1.70
CA PRO A 87 -3.05 -1.61 -1.78
C PRO A 87 -3.90 -2.33 -0.72
N TYR A 88 -4.60 -3.38 -1.14
CA TYR A 88 -5.27 -4.30 -0.23
C TYR A 88 -4.26 -5.24 0.44
N HIS A 89 -3.24 -5.65 -0.31
CA HIS A 89 -2.09 -6.42 0.17
C HIS A 89 -0.77 -5.69 -0.06
N THR A 90 0.22 -5.92 0.80
CA THR A 90 1.58 -5.36 0.59
C THR A 90 2.26 -5.84 -0.69
N PHE A 91 1.81 -6.96 -1.27
CA PHE A 91 2.34 -7.50 -2.52
C PHE A 91 1.58 -7.06 -3.78
N ASP A 92 0.49 -6.28 -3.67
CA ASP A 92 -0.27 -5.83 -4.86
C ASP A 92 0.61 -5.06 -5.85
N ARG A 93 1.54 -4.24 -5.33
CA ARG A 93 2.53 -3.53 -6.15
C ARG A 93 3.45 -4.49 -6.89
N ASP A 94 3.90 -5.56 -6.22
CA ASP A 94 4.80 -6.55 -6.81
C ASP A 94 4.10 -7.36 -7.90
N MET A 95 2.81 -7.69 -7.72
CA MET A 95 1.98 -8.32 -8.75
C MET A 95 1.88 -7.43 -9.99
N MET A 96 1.60 -6.13 -9.81
CA MET A 96 1.57 -5.19 -10.95
C MET A 96 2.92 -5.07 -11.64
N GLN A 97 4.03 -5.05 -10.89
CA GLN A 97 5.37 -5.06 -11.48
C GLN A 97 5.64 -6.33 -12.29
N LEU A 98 5.24 -7.50 -11.80
CA LEU A 98 5.38 -8.77 -12.52
C LEU A 98 4.57 -8.75 -13.83
N ILE A 99 3.32 -8.30 -13.78
CA ILE A 99 2.46 -8.19 -14.96
C ILE A 99 3.11 -7.32 -16.04
N PHE A 100 3.56 -6.11 -15.67
CA PHE A 100 4.18 -5.21 -16.64
C PHE A 100 5.56 -5.70 -17.11
N LYS A 101 6.32 -6.39 -16.26
CA LYS A 101 7.60 -7.00 -16.66
C LYS A 101 7.40 -8.07 -17.73
N ASN A 102 6.34 -8.86 -17.64
CA ASN A 102 6.09 -9.98 -18.55
C ASN A 102 5.32 -9.55 -19.80
N TYR A 103 4.44 -8.55 -19.70
CA TYR A 103 3.44 -8.24 -20.74
C TYR A 103 3.37 -6.77 -21.18
N ALA A 104 4.42 -5.96 -20.98
CA ALA A 104 4.39 -4.54 -21.36
C ALA A 104 3.98 -4.30 -22.83
N ASP A 105 4.51 -5.11 -23.76
CA ASP A 105 4.20 -4.97 -25.20
C ASP A 105 2.75 -5.33 -25.52
N GLN A 106 2.25 -6.43 -24.95
CA GLN A 106 0.87 -6.89 -25.10
C GLN A 106 -0.12 -5.90 -24.49
N ILE A 107 0.20 -5.38 -23.29
CA ILE A 107 -0.61 -4.36 -22.64
C ILE A 107 -0.70 -3.12 -23.53
N ARG A 108 0.40 -2.67 -24.13
CA ARG A 108 0.40 -1.53 -25.07
C ARG A 108 -0.50 -1.81 -26.29
N ASP A 109 -0.43 -3.01 -26.87
CA ASP A 109 -1.23 -3.39 -28.03
C ASP A 109 -2.74 -3.49 -27.73
N ILE A 110 -3.08 -4.03 -26.56
CA ILE A 110 -4.48 -4.21 -26.11
C ILE A 110 -5.09 -2.86 -25.70
N THR A 111 -4.39 -2.08 -24.87
CA THR A 111 -4.92 -0.83 -24.29
C THR A 111 -5.08 0.30 -25.30
N ARG A 112 -4.58 0.14 -26.54
CA ARG A 112 -4.88 1.05 -27.64
C ARG A 112 -6.37 1.17 -27.90
N ASP A 113 -7.08 0.04 -27.92
CA ASP A 113 -8.50 -0.04 -28.30
C ASP A 113 -9.42 -0.59 -27.20
N SER A 114 -8.86 -1.32 -26.22
CA SER A 114 -9.60 -2.00 -25.16
C SER A 114 -9.02 -1.70 -23.78
N ALA A 115 -9.45 -2.47 -22.78
CA ALA A 115 -8.97 -2.47 -21.41
C ALA A 115 -8.83 -3.92 -20.92
N ILE A 116 -8.05 -4.12 -19.87
CA ILE A 116 -7.79 -5.42 -19.26
C ILE A 116 -8.32 -5.37 -17.83
N CYS A 117 -9.25 -6.27 -17.49
CA CYS A 117 -9.51 -6.60 -16.09
C CYS A 117 -8.53 -7.68 -15.65
N ILE A 118 -7.92 -7.46 -14.50
CA ILE A 118 -7.08 -8.45 -13.83
C ILE A 118 -7.89 -9.06 -12.71
N ASP A 119 -7.89 -10.37 -12.64
CA ASP A 119 -8.45 -11.13 -11.55
C ASP A 119 -7.33 -11.81 -10.78
N PHE A 120 -7.18 -11.46 -9.49
CA PHE A 120 -6.17 -12.01 -8.61
C PHE A 120 -6.80 -13.17 -7.83
N ASP A 121 -6.84 -14.33 -8.47
CA ASP A 121 -7.50 -15.52 -7.94
C ASP A 121 -6.60 -16.24 -6.93
N GLN A 122 -7.09 -16.33 -5.70
CA GLN A 122 -6.39 -16.96 -4.58
C GLN A 122 -6.90 -18.39 -4.34
N LYS A 123 -7.81 -18.88 -5.20
CA LYS A 123 -8.58 -20.12 -5.06
C LYS A 123 -9.33 -20.20 -3.74
N ILE A 124 -9.82 -19.04 -3.29
CA ILE A 124 -10.59 -18.87 -2.06
C ILE A 124 -11.87 -18.13 -2.45
N ASP A 125 -12.98 -18.86 -2.51
CA ASP A 125 -14.27 -18.30 -2.90
C ASP A 125 -14.71 -17.17 -1.97
N ALA A 126 -14.57 -17.41 -0.67
CA ALA A 126 -14.87 -16.46 0.38
C ALA A 126 -14.06 -16.77 1.64
N PHE A 127 -13.86 -15.75 2.45
CA PHE A 127 -13.37 -15.91 3.80
C PHE A 127 -14.51 -16.21 4.77
N TYR A 128 -14.35 -17.27 5.56
CA TYR A 128 -15.29 -17.66 6.60
C TYR A 128 -14.71 -17.38 7.99
N GLU A 129 -13.40 -17.56 8.15
CA GLU A 129 -12.69 -17.44 9.43
C GLU A 129 -11.45 -16.54 9.30
N PRO A 130 -11.04 -15.82 10.37
CA PRO A 130 -9.93 -14.87 10.30
C PRO A 130 -8.61 -15.50 9.87
N LEU A 131 -8.36 -16.77 10.23
CA LEU A 131 -7.14 -17.47 9.87
C LEU A 131 -7.16 -18.03 8.45
N ASP A 132 -8.26 -17.88 7.70
CA ASP A 132 -8.28 -18.20 6.27
C ASP A 132 -7.26 -17.38 5.48
N VAL A 133 -6.80 -16.23 5.99
CA VAL A 133 -5.68 -15.46 5.40
C VAL A 133 -4.40 -16.29 5.28
N LEU A 134 -4.23 -17.35 6.10
CA LEU A 134 -3.11 -18.26 6.01
C LEU A 134 -3.13 -19.10 4.73
N LYS A 135 -4.27 -19.24 4.07
CA LYS A 135 -4.42 -19.98 2.80
C LYS A 135 -3.75 -19.29 1.62
N TYR A 136 -3.48 -17.99 1.70
CA TYR A 136 -2.78 -17.26 0.63
C TYR A 136 -1.42 -17.88 0.40
N HIS A 137 -1.08 -18.35 -0.79
CA HIS A 137 0.27 -18.88 -1.02
C HIS A 137 0.72 -18.63 -2.45
N ILE A 138 -0.15 -18.99 -3.39
CA ILE A 138 0.01 -18.72 -4.81
C ILE A 138 -1.24 -17.97 -5.25
N ILE A 139 -1.02 -16.84 -5.91
CA ILE A 139 -2.06 -16.02 -6.52
C ILE A 139 -1.99 -16.25 -8.02
N HIS A 140 -3.08 -16.71 -8.58
CA HIS A 140 -3.27 -16.89 -10.01
C HIS A 140 -3.79 -15.59 -10.62
N ILE A 141 -2.93 -14.92 -11.38
CA ILE A 141 -3.24 -13.66 -12.06
C ILE A 141 -3.86 -14.00 -13.41
N ASN A 142 -5.18 -13.85 -13.50
CA ASN A 142 -5.95 -14.06 -14.71
C ASN A 142 -6.25 -12.73 -15.41
N PHE A 143 -6.31 -12.77 -16.75
CA PHE A 143 -6.57 -11.58 -17.56
C PHE A 143 -7.86 -11.73 -18.35
N HIS A 144 -8.70 -10.71 -18.30
CA HIS A 144 -9.91 -10.62 -19.09
C HIS A 144 -9.86 -9.39 -19.97
N LEU A 145 -9.73 -9.58 -21.28
CA LEU A 145 -9.78 -8.50 -22.26
C LEU A 145 -11.24 -8.10 -22.49
N MET A 146 -11.50 -6.79 -22.49
CA MET A 146 -12.84 -6.29 -22.83
C MET A 146 -13.12 -6.43 -24.33
N ASP A 147 -14.40 -6.44 -24.69
CA ASP A 147 -14.90 -6.48 -26.07
C ASP A 147 -14.56 -7.76 -26.87
N ASN A 148 -14.21 -8.87 -26.18
CA ASN A 148 -13.85 -10.14 -26.81
C ASN A 148 -12.79 -9.96 -27.91
N LEU A 149 -11.81 -9.08 -27.70
CA LEU A 149 -10.83 -8.68 -28.71
C LEU A 149 -10.09 -9.88 -29.32
N TYR A 150 -9.88 -10.94 -28.54
CA TYR A 150 -9.34 -12.21 -29.02
C TYR A 150 -10.21 -12.85 -30.11
N HIS A 151 -11.53 -12.94 -29.90
CA HIS A 151 -12.47 -13.47 -30.88
C HIS A 151 -12.48 -12.61 -32.16
N GLN A 152 -12.46 -11.29 -32.00
CA GLN A 152 -12.44 -10.35 -33.13
C GLN A 152 -11.16 -10.47 -33.96
N GLN A 153 -10.01 -10.71 -33.31
CA GLN A 153 -8.75 -10.97 -34.01
C GLN A 153 -8.83 -12.29 -34.81
N GLN A 154 -9.36 -13.36 -34.22
CA GLN A 154 -9.50 -14.65 -34.91
C GLN A 154 -10.43 -14.55 -36.13
N GLU A 155 -11.57 -13.87 -36.01
CA GLU A 155 -12.45 -13.60 -37.15
C GLU A 155 -11.74 -12.78 -38.24
N GLN A 156 -10.98 -11.75 -37.86
CA GLN A 156 -10.23 -10.94 -38.82
C GLN A 156 -9.15 -11.75 -39.54
N LEU A 157 -8.43 -12.63 -38.84
CA LEU A 157 -7.45 -13.55 -39.46
C LEU A 157 -8.12 -14.51 -40.44
N GLN A 158 -9.26 -15.10 -40.07
CA GLN A 158 -10.04 -15.98 -40.96
C GLN A 158 -10.53 -15.25 -42.21
N LEU A 159 -11.01 -14.00 -42.09
CA LEU A 159 -11.41 -13.18 -43.23
C LEU A 159 -10.23 -12.94 -44.18
N ILE A 160 -9.04 -12.67 -43.64
CA ILE A 160 -7.82 -12.44 -44.42
C ILE A 160 -7.32 -13.72 -45.08
N ASP A 161 -7.39 -14.86 -44.39
CA ASP A 161 -7.02 -16.15 -44.96
C ASP A 161 -7.98 -16.53 -46.09
N THR A 162 -9.28 -16.30 -45.91
CA THR A 162 -10.29 -16.48 -46.97
C THR A 162 -10.01 -15.54 -48.15
N PHE A 163 -9.65 -14.29 -47.89
CA PHE A 163 -9.32 -13.31 -48.93
C PHE A 163 -8.09 -13.69 -49.76
N LYS A 164 -7.09 -14.32 -49.13
CA LYS A 164 -5.87 -14.81 -49.80
C LYS A 164 -6.09 -16.07 -50.63
N GLN A 165 -7.21 -16.76 -50.49
CA GLN A 165 -7.50 -18.00 -51.21
C GLN A 165 -8.04 -17.73 -52.62
N GLY A 166 -7.38 -18.30 -53.63
CA GLY A 166 -7.85 -18.27 -55.02
C GLY A 166 -8.09 -16.85 -55.54
N ASN A 167 -9.29 -16.61 -56.08
CA ASN A 167 -9.71 -15.31 -56.61
C ASN A 167 -10.61 -14.54 -55.63
N ASN A 168 -10.65 -14.89 -54.34
CA ASN A 168 -11.51 -14.20 -53.38
C ASN A 168 -11.14 -12.72 -53.18
N PHE A 169 -9.96 -12.30 -53.65
CA PHE A 169 -9.55 -10.90 -53.60
C PHE A 169 -10.44 -9.97 -54.45
N ILE A 170 -11.20 -10.47 -55.43
CA ILE A 170 -12.18 -9.67 -56.21
C ILE A 170 -13.60 -9.69 -55.62
N ASP A 171 -13.85 -10.44 -54.54
CA ASP A 171 -15.15 -10.48 -53.88
C ASP A 171 -15.41 -9.19 -53.08
N GLU A 172 -16.30 -8.35 -53.59
CA GLU A 172 -16.67 -7.07 -52.97
C GLU A 172 -17.36 -7.25 -51.60
N ASP A 173 -18.12 -8.34 -51.39
CA ASP A 173 -18.77 -8.62 -50.11
C ASP A 173 -17.72 -8.98 -49.04
N LEU A 174 -16.70 -9.76 -49.42
CA LEU A 174 -15.58 -10.11 -48.54
C LEU A 174 -14.74 -8.87 -48.22
N GLN A 175 -14.42 -8.03 -49.21
CA GLN A 175 -13.75 -6.75 -48.99
C GLN A 175 -14.54 -5.85 -48.02
N GLY A 176 -15.86 -5.79 -48.19
CA GLY A 176 -16.76 -5.03 -47.32
C GLY A 176 -16.82 -5.58 -45.87
N LYS A 177 -16.69 -6.89 -45.67
CA LYS A 177 -16.56 -7.49 -44.33
C LYS A 177 -15.22 -7.11 -43.66
N ILE A 178 -14.11 -7.18 -44.40
CA ILE A 178 -12.78 -6.81 -43.90
C ILE A 178 -12.74 -5.32 -43.54
N LEU A 179 -13.28 -4.45 -44.39
CA LEU A 179 -13.30 -3.00 -44.14
C LEU A 179 -14.12 -2.66 -42.88
N ARG A 180 -15.29 -3.28 -42.70
CA ARG A 180 -16.11 -3.10 -41.50
C ARG A 180 -15.40 -3.56 -40.24
N SER A 181 -14.74 -4.72 -40.28
CA SER A 181 -13.91 -5.21 -39.18
C SER A 181 -12.79 -4.22 -38.83
N ALA A 182 -12.05 -3.74 -39.84
CA ALA A 182 -10.96 -2.79 -39.64
C ALA A 182 -11.43 -1.41 -39.12
N GLN A 183 -12.61 -0.95 -39.53
CA GLN A 183 -13.18 0.30 -39.03
C GLN A 183 -13.65 0.19 -37.56
N ALA A 184 -14.20 -0.96 -37.19
CA ALA A 184 -14.72 -1.19 -35.84
C ALA A 184 -13.61 -1.45 -34.82
N TYR A 185 -12.59 -2.24 -35.19
CA TYR A 185 -11.60 -2.77 -34.24
C TYR A 185 -10.15 -2.42 -34.59
N GLY A 186 -9.92 -1.73 -35.70
CA GLY A 186 -8.58 -1.48 -36.24
C GLY A 186 -7.96 -2.72 -36.89
N ASP A 187 -6.68 -2.61 -37.22
CA ASP A 187 -5.88 -3.74 -37.68
C ASP A 187 -5.35 -4.54 -36.49
N LEU A 188 -5.82 -5.79 -36.36
CA LEU A 188 -5.47 -6.73 -35.30
C LEU A 188 -4.49 -7.80 -35.77
N ARG A 189 -4.17 -7.90 -37.06
CA ARG A 189 -3.44 -9.03 -37.67
C ARG A 189 -2.05 -9.28 -37.06
N HIS A 190 -1.40 -8.21 -36.60
CA HIS A 190 -0.03 -8.26 -36.06
C HIS A 190 0.03 -7.92 -34.56
N ARG A 191 -1.12 -7.79 -33.89
CA ARG A 191 -1.15 -7.46 -32.46
C ARG A 191 -0.96 -8.71 -31.62
N ASN A 192 -0.13 -8.61 -30.59
CA ASN A 192 -0.02 -9.68 -29.61
C ASN A 192 -1.04 -9.45 -28.48
N LEU A 193 -2.12 -10.23 -28.49
CA LEU A 193 -3.21 -10.14 -27.51
C LEU A 193 -3.16 -11.25 -26.45
N GLU A 194 -2.16 -12.13 -26.52
CA GLU A 194 -2.04 -13.26 -25.60
C GLU A 194 -1.51 -12.81 -24.24
N LEU A 195 -2.32 -13.04 -23.21
CA LEU A 195 -1.97 -12.82 -21.80
C LEU A 195 -2.20 -14.11 -21.02
N PRO A 196 -1.29 -15.10 -21.11
CA PRO A 196 -1.37 -16.30 -20.27
C PRO A 196 -1.39 -15.93 -18.79
N ALA A 197 -2.10 -16.72 -17.99
CA ALA A 197 -2.14 -16.53 -16.55
C ALA A 197 -0.73 -16.60 -15.93
N LEU A 198 -0.50 -15.82 -14.88
CA LEU A 198 0.76 -15.81 -14.12
C LEU A 198 0.52 -16.29 -12.71
N ASP A 199 1.51 -16.99 -12.14
CA ASP A 199 1.50 -17.36 -10.74
C ASP A 199 2.42 -16.44 -9.95
N PHE A 200 1.91 -15.90 -8.84
CA PHE A 200 2.67 -15.08 -7.91
C PHE A 200 2.70 -15.74 -6.53
N SER A 201 3.89 -16.10 -6.06
CA SER A 201 4.06 -16.70 -4.72
C SER A 201 4.24 -15.62 -3.66
N THR A 202 3.52 -15.75 -2.54
CA THR A 202 3.57 -14.83 -1.41
C THR A 202 4.32 -15.43 -0.21
N SER A 203 5.15 -14.61 0.42
CA SER A 203 5.83 -14.92 1.68
C SER A 203 5.05 -14.34 2.87
N SER A 204 5.74 -13.73 3.83
CA SER A 204 5.13 -12.81 4.81
C SER A 204 4.51 -11.57 4.14
N PHE A 205 3.34 -11.12 4.58
CA PHE A 205 2.61 -9.97 4.01
C PHE A 205 1.67 -9.29 5.03
N TYR A 206 1.09 -8.16 4.62
CA TYR A 206 -0.05 -7.53 5.29
C TYR A 206 -1.25 -7.45 4.34
N THR A 207 -2.46 -7.62 4.88
CA THR A 207 -3.73 -7.48 4.17
C THR A 207 -4.72 -6.59 4.93
N GLN A 208 -5.56 -5.84 4.21
CA GLN A 208 -6.68 -5.09 4.79
C GLN A 208 -7.87 -5.98 5.19
N ALA A 209 -7.84 -7.27 4.83
CA ALA A 209 -8.84 -8.24 5.29
C ALA A 209 -8.96 -8.20 6.81
N PHE A 210 -10.18 -8.42 7.32
CA PHE A 210 -10.46 -8.44 8.76
C PHE A 210 -9.96 -7.19 9.51
N GLY A 211 -9.99 -6.02 8.87
CA GLY A 211 -9.59 -4.74 9.49
C GLY A 211 -8.08 -4.56 9.64
N GLY A 212 -7.26 -5.39 8.98
CA GLY A 212 -5.81 -5.30 8.98
C GLY A 212 -5.16 -6.48 9.70
N VAL A 213 -4.42 -7.29 8.94
CA VAL A 213 -3.72 -8.48 9.44
C VAL A 213 -2.32 -8.57 8.87
N TYR A 214 -1.33 -8.75 9.73
CA TYR A 214 0.02 -9.15 9.35
C TYR A 214 0.16 -10.66 9.45
N VAL A 215 0.72 -11.28 8.42
CA VAL A 215 1.02 -12.71 8.38
C VAL A 215 2.53 -12.87 8.19
N LEU A 216 3.21 -13.37 9.20
CA LEU A 216 4.67 -13.56 9.24
C LEU A 216 4.98 -15.06 9.21
N ARG A 217 5.45 -15.59 8.07
CA ARG A 217 5.57 -17.05 7.83
C ARG A 217 6.97 -17.60 7.95
N ASP A 218 7.97 -16.77 7.67
CA ASP A 218 9.36 -17.21 7.46
C ASP A 218 10.15 -17.25 8.79
N PHE A 219 9.47 -17.61 9.88
CA PHE A 219 9.98 -17.60 11.25
C PHE A 219 9.74 -18.94 11.94
N ILE A 220 10.34 -19.15 13.11
CA ILE A 220 10.30 -20.41 13.88
C ILE A 220 8.87 -20.95 14.02
N ALA A 221 7.90 -20.06 14.23
CA ALA A 221 6.48 -20.34 14.13
C ALA A 221 5.81 -19.16 13.41
N PRO A 222 4.78 -19.39 12.56
CA PRO A 222 4.08 -18.30 11.92
C PRO A 222 3.40 -17.39 12.95
N ILE A 223 3.51 -16.08 12.75
CA ILE A 223 2.91 -15.07 13.63
C ILE A 223 1.83 -14.33 12.85
N VAL A 224 0.62 -14.27 13.40
CA VAL A 224 -0.50 -13.51 12.86
C VAL A 224 -0.83 -12.36 13.81
N ILE A 225 -0.77 -11.12 13.31
CA ILE A 225 -0.99 -9.93 14.12
C ILE A 225 -2.20 -9.19 13.58
N PHE A 226 -3.26 -9.13 14.38
CA PHE A 226 -4.50 -8.45 14.07
C PHE A 226 -4.48 -7.00 14.57
N GLN A 227 -4.91 -6.07 13.73
CA GLN A 227 -5.15 -4.68 14.13
C GLN A 227 -6.54 -4.49 14.74
N ASP A 228 -7.51 -5.30 14.32
CA ASP A 228 -8.88 -5.24 14.80
C ASP A 228 -9.11 -6.20 15.98
N LEU A 229 -9.60 -5.65 17.09
CA LEU A 229 -9.81 -6.39 18.33
C LEU A 229 -10.93 -7.45 18.22
N LYS A 230 -11.95 -7.22 17.39
CA LYS A 230 -13.05 -8.18 17.19
C LYS A 230 -12.50 -9.42 16.49
N TRP A 231 -11.74 -9.24 15.42
CA TRP A 231 -11.19 -10.37 14.66
C TRP A 231 -10.08 -11.11 15.39
N TYR A 232 -9.24 -10.40 16.15
CA TYR A 232 -8.31 -11.03 17.09
C TYR A 232 -9.03 -12.01 18.05
N LYS A 233 -10.12 -11.56 18.69
CA LYS A 233 -10.88 -12.40 19.65
C LYS A 233 -11.52 -13.62 19.00
N GLU A 234 -11.82 -13.55 17.71
CA GLU A 234 -12.33 -14.70 16.97
C GLU A 234 -11.19 -15.65 16.61
N ALA A 235 -10.06 -15.13 16.13
CA ALA A 235 -8.91 -15.92 15.72
C ALA A 235 -8.31 -16.77 16.86
N ILE A 236 -8.25 -16.26 18.09
CA ILE A 236 -7.70 -17.00 19.24
C ILE A 236 -8.56 -18.20 19.71
N LYS A 237 -9.77 -18.37 19.16
CA LYS A 237 -10.60 -19.55 19.43
C LYS A 237 -10.21 -20.73 18.56
N ASP A 238 -9.47 -20.49 17.49
CA ASP A 238 -8.96 -21.54 16.60
C ASP A 238 -7.93 -22.39 17.34
N THR A 239 -8.12 -23.70 17.27
CA THR A 239 -7.21 -24.72 17.83
C THR A 239 -6.64 -25.64 16.76
N VAL A 240 -6.95 -25.36 15.49
CA VAL A 240 -6.57 -26.17 14.32
C VAL A 240 -5.22 -25.72 13.77
N HIS A 241 -4.98 -24.41 13.73
CA HIS A 241 -3.78 -23.82 13.16
C HIS A 241 -2.69 -23.66 14.22
N GLU A 242 -1.49 -24.19 13.93
CA GLU A 242 -0.31 -23.99 14.75
C GLU A 242 0.35 -22.63 14.47
N VAL A 243 -0.25 -21.55 14.97
CA VAL A 243 0.23 -20.17 14.78
C VAL A 243 0.23 -19.37 16.08
N ILE A 244 1.10 -18.38 16.18
CA ILE A 244 1.12 -17.43 17.29
C ILE A 244 0.25 -16.23 16.89
N ILE A 245 -0.76 -15.92 17.70
CA ILE A 245 -1.73 -14.87 17.38
C ILE A 245 -1.56 -13.71 18.37
N PHE A 246 -1.40 -12.49 17.85
CA PHE A 246 -1.36 -11.27 18.64
C PHE A 246 -2.40 -10.25 18.17
N HIS A 247 -2.83 -9.42 19.10
CA HIS A 247 -3.38 -8.11 18.78
C HIS A 247 -2.24 -7.08 18.75
N ILE A 248 -2.28 -6.10 17.84
CA ILE A 248 -1.18 -5.14 17.64
C ILE A 248 -0.82 -4.33 18.89
N SER A 249 -1.78 -4.12 19.80
CA SER A 249 -1.58 -3.38 21.05
C SER A 249 -1.24 -4.26 22.26
N GLN A 250 -0.96 -5.56 22.07
CA GLN A 250 -0.57 -6.42 23.18
C GLN A 250 0.87 -6.15 23.62
N PRO A 251 1.13 -5.97 24.93
CA PRO A 251 2.47 -5.68 25.44
C PRO A 251 3.51 -6.76 25.09
N GLU A 252 3.09 -8.01 24.98
CA GLU A 252 3.97 -9.16 24.71
C GLU A 252 4.44 -9.22 23.26
N LEU A 253 3.77 -8.51 22.33
CA LEU A 253 4.09 -8.56 20.90
C LEU A 253 5.55 -8.14 20.65
N MET A 254 5.96 -6.98 21.15
CA MET A 254 7.28 -6.42 20.89
C MET A 254 8.39 -7.30 21.46
N ALA A 255 8.19 -7.84 22.67
CA ALA A 255 9.12 -8.80 23.27
C ALA A 255 9.24 -10.06 22.39
N LYS A 256 8.12 -10.59 21.89
CA LYS A 256 8.13 -11.79 21.05
C LYS A 256 8.83 -11.57 19.70
N LEU A 257 8.62 -10.41 19.07
CA LEU A 257 9.31 -10.04 17.83
C LEU A 257 10.83 -9.91 18.07
N GLN A 258 11.24 -9.37 19.22
CA GLN A 258 12.65 -9.28 19.58
C GLN A 258 13.27 -10.66 19.83
N ASP A 259 12.61 -11.53 20.60
CA ASP A 259 13.05 -12.90 20.91
C ASP A 259 13.27 -13.73 19.63
N HIS A 260 12.46 -13.48 18.60
CA HIS A 260 12.53 -14.16 17.32
C HIS A 260 13.49 -13.47 16.33
N LEU A 261 14.29 -12.49 16.77
CA LEU A 261 15.22 -11.71 15.94
C LEU A 261 14.54 -11.05 14.73
N ILE A 262 13.29 -10.62 14.89
CA ILE A 262 12.53 -9.90 13.85
C ILE A 262 12.80 -8.40 13.96
N ILE A 263 12.96 -7.91 15.18
CA ILE A 263 13.27 -6.51 15.48
C ILE A 263 14.44 -6.41 16.45
N SER A 264 15.11 -5.27 16.43
CA SER A 264 16.18 -4.90 17.36
C SER A 264 16.08 -3.44 17.76
N TYR A 265 16.83 -3.05 18.79
CA TYR A 265 17.06 -1.67 19.14
C TYR A 265 18.50 -1.50 19.64
N ASP A 266 19.05 -0.29 19.46
CA ASP A 266 20.29 0.15 20.08
C ASP A 266 20.10 1.60 20.53
N LEU A 267 19.91 1.80 21.85
CA LEU A 267 19.63 3.13 22.40
C LEU A 267 20.85 4.06 22.32
N GLU A 268 22.07 3.54 22.40
CA GLU A 268 23.29 4.35 22.33
C GLU A 268 23.61 4.83 20.91
N ALA A 269 23.31 3.99 19.92
CA ALA A 269 23.44 4.34 18.52
C ALA A 269 22.31 5.26 18.07
N ILE A 270 21.05 4.94 18.41
CA ILE A 270 19.89 5.63 17.84
C ILE A 270 19.82 7.10 18.27
N VAL A 271 20.24 7.46 19.49
CA VAL A 271 20.22 8.86 19.97
C VAL A 271 21.09 9.80 19.13
N LYS A 272 22.04 9.27 18.37
CA LYS A 272 22.93 10.01 17.46
C LYS A 272 22.32 10.19 16.06
N THR A 273 21.14 9.62 15.80
CA THR A 273 20.52 9.59 14.47
C THR A 273 19.50 10.71 14.26
N LYS A 274 19.32 11.11 12.99
CA LYS A 274 18.24 12.02 12.58
C LYS A 274 16.84 11.45 12.84
N ARG A 275 16.70 10.12 12.89
CA ARG A 275 15.45 9.44 13.19
C ARG A 275 15.02 9.71 14.63
N TYR A 276 15.93 9.54 15.59
CA TYR A 276 15.66 9.85 16.98
C TYR A 276 15.28 11.32 17.18
N GLU A 277 16.06 12.26 16.62
CA GLU A 277 15.73 13.68 16.70
C GLU A 277 14.33 14.00 16.14
N ARG A 278 13.95 13.37 15.03
CA ARG A 278 12.62 13.55 14.42
C ARG A 278 11.50 13.03 15.31
N ILE A 279 11.63 11.80 15.84
CA ILE A 279 10.65 11.20 16.76
C ILE A 279 10.51 12.08 18.00
N LYS A 280 11.64 12.48 18.61
CA LYS A 280 11.67 13.34 19.79
C LYS A 280 11.00 14.69 19.53
N LYS A 281 11.28 15.34 18.41
CA LYS A 281 10.63 16.59 17.99
C LYS A 281 9.12 16.41 17.82
N PHE A 282 8.70 15.32 17.19
CA PHE A 282 7.28 15.02 17.02
C PHE A 282 6.58 14.77 18.36
N MET A 283 7.22 14.07 19.29
CA MET A 283 6.70 13.86 20.65
C MET A 283 6.58 15.18 21.42
N LEU A 284 7.60 16.04 21.39
CA LEU A 284 7.54 17.36 22.00
C LEU A 284 6.34 18.14 21.47
N ALA A 285 6.12 18.12 20.14
CA ALA A 285 5.04 18.86 19.50
C ALA A 285 3.65 18.47 20.01
N GLN A 286 3.45 17.23 20.46
CA GLN A 286 2.16 16.78 21.01
C GLN A 286 1.79 17.48 22.33
N TYR A 287 2.79 18.00 23.06
CA TYR A 287 2.59 18.69 24.33
C TYR A 287 2.55 20.22 24.18
N LEU A 288 2.87 20.76 23.01
CA LEU A 288 2.89 22.20 22.77
C LEU A 288 1.46 22.72 22.58
N LYS A 289 1.01 23.57 23.51
CA LYS A 289 -0.30 24.24 23.45
C LYS A 289 -0.11 25.75 23.61
N ASN A 290 -0.89 26.54 22.87
CA ASN A 290 -0.90 28.00 22.96
C ASN A 290 0.51 28.64 22.89
N THR A 291 1.31 28.22 21.92
CA THR A 291 2.70 28.65 21.81
C THR A 291 2.81 30.06 21.21
N ALA A 292 3.68 30.90 21.80
CA ALA A 292 4.01 32.22 21.24
C ALA A 292 4.72 32.17 19.87
N HIS A 293 5.40 31.07 19.56
CA HIS A 293 6.06 30.84 18.27
C HIS A 293 5.35 29.72 17.51
N PRO A 294 5.39 29.73 16.16
CA PRO A 294 4.92 28.60 15.36
C PRO A 294 5.68 27.31 15.71
N ILE A 295 4.98 26.17 15.77
CA ILE A 295 5.57 24.87 16.15
C ILE A 295 6.78 24.53 15.28
N GLN A 296 6.72 24.75 13.97
CA GLN A 296 7.86 24.51 13.06
C GLN A 296 9.12 25.25 13.49
N VAL A 297 8.99 26.51 13.91
CA VAL A 297 10.12 27.33 14.35
C VAL A 297 10.70 26.79 15.66
N ILE A 298 9.82 26.39 16.59
CA ILE A 298 10.24 25.78 17.86
C ILE A 298 11.01 24.48 17.63
N LEU A 299 10.57 23.63 16.70
CA LEU A 299 11.20 22.33 16.43
C LEU A 299 12.52 22.44 15.65
N ASN A 300 12.71 23.53 14.89
CA ASN A 300 13.91 23.73 14.06
C ASN A 300 15.00 24.58 14.76
N ASP A 301 14.64 25.39 15.75
CA ASP A 301 15.61 26.19 16.52
C ASP A 301 15.99 25.52 17.85
N SER A 302 17.30 25.30 18.06
CA SER A 302 17.80 24.58 19.25
C SER A 302 17.56 25.32 20.58
N VAL A 303 17.52 26.66 20.58
CA VAL A 303 17.31 27.47 21.78
C VAL A 303 15.84 27.46 22.14
N LEU A 304 14.96 27.66 21.16
CA LEU A 304 13.51 27.57 21.34
C LEU A 304 13.11 26.15 21.76
N PHE A 305 13.63 25.11 21.11
CA PHE A 305 13.36 23.73 21.50
C PHE A 305 13.64 23.50 23.00
N LYS A 306 14.83 23.89 23.48
CA LYS A 306 15.19 23.77 24.91
C LYS A 306 14.31 24.64 25.81
N SER A 307 13.99 25.85 25.39
CA SER A 307 13.12 26.78 26.14
C SER A 307 11.72 26.19 26.34
N TYR A 308 11.11 25.66 25.29
CA TYR A 308 9.77 25.06 25.35
C TYR A 308 9.78 23.72 26.09
N LEU A 309 10.81 22.89 25.92
CA LEU A 309 10.99 21.67 26.70
C LEU A 309 11.05 21.97 28.22
N ASN A 310 11.76 23.04 28.61
CA ASN A 310 11.86 23.47 30.01
C ASN A 310 10.60 24.18 30.55
N LYS A 311 9.64 24.51 29.68
CA LYS A 311 8.33 25.03 30.08
C LYS A 311 7.28 23.94 30.24
N LEU A 312 7.53 22.72 29.75
CA LEU A 312 6.64 21.59 29.98
C LEU A 312 6.63 21.20 31.47
N ASP A 313 5.50 20.65 31.92
CA ASP A 313 5.41 19.97 33.20
C ASP A 313 6.40 18.81 33.30
N LEU A 314 6.67 18.37 34.53
CA LEU A 314 7.70 17.38 34.82
C LEU A 314 7.50 16.07 34.05
N GLU A 315 6.28 15.52 34.01
CA GLU A 315 6.02 14.21 33.39
C GLU A 315 6.19 14.24 31.86
N PRO A 316 5.56 15.16 31.09
CA PRO A 316 5.84 15.28 29.65
C PRO A 316 7.31 15.51 29.31
N ARG A 317 8.03 16.29 30.14
CA ARG A 317 9.47 16.49 29.97
C ARG A 317 10.25 15.21 30.18
N LYS A 318 9.90 14.42 31.21
CA LYS A 318 10.49 13.11 31.47
C LYS A 318 10.28 12.15 30.30
N THR A 319 9.09 12.13 29.71
CA THR A 319 8.74 11.33 28.52
C THR A 319 9.65 11.67 27.33
N VAL A 320 9.71 12.96 26.95
CA VAL A 320 10.49 13.43 25.78
C VAL A 320 11.99 13.20 25.95
N MET A 321 12.49 13.26 27.19
CA MET A 321 13.91 13.07 27.54
C MET A 321 14.24 11.66 28.05
N SER A 322 13.30 10.72 27.94
CA SER A 322 13.38 9.47 28.71
C SER A 322 14.57 8.59 28.32
N VAL A 323 14.99 8.60 27.06
CA VAL A 323 16.16 7.85 26.57
C VAL A 323 17.46 8.46 27.08
N GLU A 324 17.67 9.78 26.96
CA GLU A 324 18.90 10.38 27.49
C GLU A 324 18.99 10.23 29.01
N ARG A 325 17.86 10.38 29.72
CA ARG A 325 17.80 10.15 31.16
C ARG A 325 18.15 8.71 31.53
N TYR A 326 17.80 7.74 30.69
CA TYR A 326 18.16 6.34 30.89
C TYR A 326 19.66 6.14 30.68
N LEU A 327 20.22 6.66 29.58
CA LEU A 327 21.65 6.54 29.26
C LEU A 327 22.54 7.23 30.31
N GLU A 328 22.21 8.46 30.73
CA GLU A 328 22.91 9.18 31.81
C GLU A 328 22.91 8.39 33.12
N LYS A 329 21.82 7.69 33.42
CA LYS A 329 21.73 6.84 34.62
C LYS A 329 22.53 5.56 34.49
N MET A 330 22.58 4.96 33.30
CA MET A 330 23.42 3.80 33.00
C MET A 330 24.91 4.10 33.17
N GLU A 331 25.35 5.33 32.89
CA GLU A 331 26.74 5.74 33.17
C GLU A 331 27.07 5.69 34.68
N THR A 332 26.06 5.83 35.55
CA THR A 332 26.24 5.83 37.02
C THR A 332 25.96 4.49 37.69
N SER A 333 25.01 3.70 37.18
CA SER A 333 24.62 2.41 37.76
C SER A 333 23.83 1.54 36.78
N ASN A 334 24.19 0.26 36.68
CA ASN A 334 23.51 -0.73 35.85
C ASN A 334 22.23 -1.32 36.48
N ALA A 335 21.79 -0.81 37.64
CA ALA A 335 20.62 -1.33 38.33
C ALA A 335 19.27 -0.86 37.76
N PHE A 336 19.25 0.18 36.91
CA PHE A 336 17.99 0.68 36.35
C PHE A 336 17.55 -0.13 35.13
N LYS A 337 16.27 -0.54 35.10
CA LYS A 337 15.69 -1.19 33.92
C LYS A 337 15.18 -0.14 32.95
N ILE A 338 15.23 -0.46 31.65
CA ILE A 338 14.69 0.38 30.58
C ILE A 338 13.21 0.71 30.85
N SER A 339 12.42 -0.30 31.22
CA SER A 339 10.98 -0.20 31.54
C SER A 339 10.64 0.79 32.65
N ASP A 340 11.60 1.12 33.51
CA ASP A 340 11.36 2.00 34.66
C ASP A 340 11.55 3.49 34.31
N ILE A 341 12.16 3.77 33.16
CA ILE A 341 12.64 5.11 32.81
C ILE A 341 12.17 5.54 31.42
N VAL A 342 12.30 4.66 30.43
CA VAL A 342 11.97 4.95 29.03
C VAL A 342 10.47 4.81 28.84
N ASP A 343 9.86 5.84 28.25
CA ASP A 343 8.45 5.82 27.90
C ASP A 343 8.17 4.69 26.88
N VAL A 344 7.09 3.92 27.09
CA VAL A 344 6.80 2.71 26.30
C VAL A 344 6.57 3.07 24.83
N ASP A 345 5.73 4.08 24.55
CA ASP A 345 5.45 4.52 23.18
C ASP A 345 6.73 4.98 22.46
N LEU A 346 7.60 5.72 23.16
CA LEU A 346 8.89 6.11 22.60
C LEU A 346 9.77 4.89 22.35
N PHE A 347 9.90 3.99 23.33
CA PHE A 347 10.73 2.81 23.21
C PHE A 347 10.31 1.93 22.03
N GLU A 348 9.01 1.68 21.88
CA GLU A 348 8.45 0.95 20.74
C GLU A 348 8.77 1.63 19.41
N ALA A 349 8.64 2.97 19.33
CA ALA A 349 8.97 3.74 18.13
C ALA A 349 10.45 3.73 17.75
N LEU A 350 11.34 3.30 18.64
CA LEU A 350 12.79 3.23 18.43
C LEU A 350 13.29 1.88 17.93
N HIS A 351 12.42 0.87 17.88
CA HIS A 351 12.77 -0.41 17.28
C HIS A 351 12.99 -0.27 15.76
N GLU A 352 13.74 -1.20 15.21
CA GLU A 352 13.97 -1.35 13.78
C GLU A 352 13.93 -2.84 13.38
N PRO A 353 13.60 -3.17 12.13
CA PRO A 353 13.72 -4.54 11.63
C PRO A 353 15.15 -5.03 11.79
N HIS A 354 15.29 -6.28 12.20
CA HIS A 354 16.59 -6.87 12.36
C HIS A 354 17.33 -6.95 11.01
N SER A 355 18.62 -6.63 11.00
CA SER A 355 19.43 -6.52 9.77
C SER A 355 19.58 -7.83 8.98
N SER A 356 19.33 -8.97 9.63
CA SER A 356 19.34 -10.30 8.98
C SER A 356 18.14 -10.55 8.07
N LEU A 357 17.07 -9.75 8.18
CA LEU A 357 15.87 -9.94 7.38
C LEU A 357 16.09 -9.52 5.92
N PRO A 358 15.52 -10.22 4.93
CA PRO A 358 15.48 -9.75 3.55
C PRO A 358 14.81 -8.39 3.44
N ALA A 359 15.22 -7.56 2.48
CA ALA A 359 14.70 -6.19 2.31
C ALA A 359 13.15 -6.11 2.27
N LYS A 360 12.50 -7.05 1.57
CA LYS A 360 11.02 -7.11 1.52
C LYS A 360 10.38 -7.35 2.88
N HIS A 361 11.00 -8.19 3.71
CA HIS A 361 10.52 -8.42 5.08
C HIS A 361 10.81 -7.22 5.97
N GLN A 362 11.96 -6.56 5.81
CA GLN A 362 12.25 -5.31 6.53
C GLN A 362 11.18 -4.25 6.26
N ASP A 363 10.74 -4.07 5.01
CA ASP A 363 9.69 -3.11 4.66
C ASP A 363 8.34 -3.45 5.34
N LEU A 364 7.99 -4.74 5.40
CA LEU A 364 6.79 -5.20 6.10
C LEU A 364 6.87 -4.95 7.61
N ILE A 365 8.02 -5.25 8.22
CA ILE A 365 8.24 -5.03 9.65
C ILE A 365 8.29 -3.53 9.96
N TRP A 366 8.84 -2.70 9.08
CA TRP A 366 8.75 -1.25 9.21
C TRP A 366 7.29 -0.76 9.24
N LYS A 367 6.45 -1.28 8.33
CA LYS A 367 5.02 -0.99 8.33
C LYS A 367 4.36 -1.40 9.65
N LEU A 368 4.68 -2.59 10.18
CA LEU A 368 4.20 -3.05 11.48
C LEU A 368 4.63 -2.10 12.61
N LEU A 369 5.91 -1.75 12.69
CA LEU A 369 6.46 -0.90 13.75
C LEU A 369 5.83 0.50 13.77
N VAL A 370 5.63 1.12 12.60
CA VAL A 370 4.93 2.42 12.55
C VAL A 370 3.44 2.33 12.85
N ASN A 371 2.83 1.14 12.73
CA ASN A 371 1.46 0.90 13.17
C ASN A 371 1.36 0.65 14.68
N VAL A 372 2.36 0.01 15.29
CA VAL A 372 2.46 -0.16 16.74
C VAL A 372 2.68 1.20 17.41
N ALA A 373 3.71 1.94 16.99
CA ALA A 373 4.09 3.21 17.58
C ALA A 373 4.24 4.31 16.50
N PRO A 374 3.15 5.00 16.13
CA PRO A 374 3.13 5.96 15.02
C PRO A 374 3.74 7.33 15.42
N LYS A 375 5.01 7.35 15.82
CA LYS A 375 5.72 8.57 16.26
C LYS A 375 6.73 9.10 15.24
N ASP A 376 7.05 8.33 14.21
CA ASP A 376 7.95 8.74 13.13
C ASP A 376 7.16 9.15 11.88
N VAL A 377 6.96 10.47 11.73
CA VAL A 377 6.19 11.03 10.61
C VAL A 377 6.77 10.74 9.22
N LEU A 378 8.09 10.54 9.09
CA LEU A 378 8.71 10.23 7.81
C LEU A 378 8.45 8.76 7.45
N PHE A 379 8.63 7.87 8.42
CA PHE A 379 8.46 6.44 8.19
C PHE A 379 6.98 6.08 8.05
N LEU A 380 6.08 6.78 8.76
CA LEU A 380 4.65 6.73 8.48
C LEU A 380 4.36 7.07 7.01
N TYR A 381 4.95 8.14 6.47
CA TYR A 381 4.75 8.51 5.07
C TYR A 381 5.29 7.46 4.08
N TRP A 382 6.40 6.79 4.41
CA TRP A 382 7.00 5.78 3.53
C TRP A 382 6.28 4.43 3.58
N TYR A 383 5.94 3.94 4.77
CA TYR A 383 5.47 2.57 4.98
C TYR A 383 3.95 2.46 5.19
N ASP A 384 3.28 3.52 5.65
CA ASP A 384 1.83 3.53 5.81
C ASP A 384 1.21 4.91 5.56
N LYS A 385 1.06 5.25 4.28
CA LYS A 385 0.45 6.52 3.84
C LYS A 385 -0.97 6.70 4.36
N GLN A 386 -1.75 5.63 4.53
CA GLN A 386 -3.13 5.74 5.02
C GLN A 386 -3.14 6.20 6.48
N LEU A 387 -2.35 5.55 7.34
CA LEU A 387 -2.21 5.95 8.73
C LEU A 387 -1.59 7.34 8.85
N PHE A 388 -0.58 7.64 8.03
CA PHE A 388 0.02 8.97 7.95
C PHE A 388 -1.05 10.06 7.69
N TYR A 389 -1.93 9.88 6.70
CA TYR A 389 -2.95 10.88 6.40
C TYR A 389 -3.95 11.05 7.54
N LYS A 390 -4.37 9.96 8.20
CA LYS A 390 -5.25 10.01 9.38
C LYS A 390 -4.62 10.82 10.52
N ILE A 391 -3.33 10.61 10.79
CA ILE A 391 -2.59 11.33 11.84
C ILE A 391 -2.33 12.78 11.44
N TYR A 392 -2.02 13.03 10.18
CA TYR A 392 -1.66 14.35 9.66
C TYR A 392 -2.85 15.32 9.61
N GLU A 393 -4.05 14.83 9.31
CA GLU A 393 -5.25 15.65 9.10
C GLU A 393 -5.59 16.60 10.27
N PRO A 394 -5.68 16.12 11.52
CA PRO A 394 -6.07 16.97 12.66
C PRO A 394 -4.94 17.84 13.22
N LEU A 395 -3.70 17.73 12.71
CA LEU A 395 -2.55 18.45 13.29
C LEU A 395 -2.65 19.97 13.08
N ASP A 396 -1.98 20.71 13.95
CA ASP A 396 -1.74 22.15 13.81
C ASP A 396 -1.07 22.49 12.47
N ASP A 397 -1.44 23.64 11.90
CA ASP A 397 -0.95 24.06 10.58
C ASP A 397 0.56 24.28 10.55
N SER A 398 1.17 24.75 11.63
CA SER A 398 2.63 24.91 11.71
C SER A 398 3.33 23.55 11.85
N LEU A 399 2.75 22.61 12.60
CA LEU A 399 3.29 21.25 12.66
C LEU A 399 3.21 20.54 11.29
N LYS A 400 2.13 20.75 10.54
CA LYS A 400 1.98 20.27 9.16
C LYS A 400 3.09 20.77 8.25
N ASP A 401 3.46 22.06 8.34
CA ASP A 401 4.57 22.63 7.56
C ASP A 401 5.91 21.98 7.89
N TRP A 402 6.18 21.75 9.18
CA TRP A 402 7.37 21.03 9.63
C TRP A 402 7.43 19.61 9.06
N ILE A 403 6.31 18.86 9.11
CA ILE A 403 6.25 17.49 8.56
C ILE A 403 6.54 17.50 7.05
N ILE A 404 5.93 18.42 6.29
CA ILE A 404 6.17 18.55 4.85
C ILE A 404 7.65 18.83 4.59
N GLU A 405 8.26 19.75 5.33
CA GLU A 405 9.67 20.09 5.19
C GLU A 405 10.57 18.88 5.43
N ILE A 406 10.28 18.10 6.47
CA ILE A 406 11.00 16.86 6.78
C ILE A 406 10.87 15.84 5.65
N ILE A 407 9.64 15.61 5.15
CA ILE A 407 9.42 14.65 4.06
C ILE A 407 10.17 15.08 2.79
N LYS A 408 10.04 16.35 2.39
CA LYS A 408 10.72 16.89 1.19
C LYS A 408 12.24 16.84 1.27
N LYS A 409 12.83 16.92 2.47
CA LYS A 409 14.29 16.82 2.66
C LYS A 409 14.83 15.39 2.50
N ASN A 410 13.95 14.38 2.47
CA ASN A 410 14.32 12.97 2.46
C ASN A 410 13.70 12.17 1.29
N ILE A 411 13.10 12.84 0.30
CA ILE A 411 12.60 12.22 -0.95
C ILE A 411 13.57 12.51 -2.08
#